data_AF-A0A7X8UL43-F1
#
_entry.id   AF-A0A7X8UL43-F1
#
_cell.length_a   1.000
_cell.length_b   1.000
_cell.length_c   1.000
_cell.angle_alpha   90.00
_cell.angle_beta   90.00
_cell.angle_gamma   90.00
#
_symmetry.space_group_name_H-M   'P 1'
#
loop_
_entity.id
_entity.type
_entity.pdbx_description
1 polymer ?
#
loop_
_entity_poly.entity_id
_entity_poly.type
_entity_poly.pdbx_seq_one_letter_code
_entity_poly.pdbx_strand_id
1 'polypeptide(L)' 'DFWFEDLEEGTYSLTIEADGFASVNYDSLDTSTDVNLGEIGLEQAAGVTAGGK' A
#
# COMPACT_ATOMS: atom_id res chain seq x y z
N ASP A 1 -12.86 3.16 1.71
CA ASP A 1 -12.51 1.79 2.06
C ASP A 1 -11.72 1.22 0.90
N PHE A 2 -10.55 0.63 1.14
CA PHE A 2 -9.71 0.08 0.08
C PHE A 2 -9.38 -1.36 0.43
N TRP A 3 -10.22 -2.27 -0.05
CA TRP A 3 -10.08 -3.70 0.15
C TRP A 3 -9.78 -4.38 -1.16
N PHE A 4 -8.95 -5.41 -1.08
CA PHE A 4 -8.78 -6.39 -2.14
C PHE A 4 -9.74 -7.54 -1.88
N GLU A 5 -10.93 -7.45 -2.49
CA GLU A 5 -12.00 -8.46 -2.41
C GLU A 5 -11.98 -9.36 -3.66
N ASP A 6 -12.44 -10.62 -3.53
CA ASP A 6 -12.56 -11.60 -4.63
C ASP A 6 -11.26 -11.95 -5.38
N LEU A 7 -10.10 -11.79 -4.75
CA LEU A 7 -8.86 -12.36 -5.28
C LEU A 7 -8.86 -13.87 -5.10
N GLU A 8 -8.37 -14.58 -6.12
CA GLU A 8 -8.07 -15.99 -5.96
C GLU A 8 -7.05 -16.18 -4.83
N GLU A 9 -7.23 -17.23 -4.03
CA GLU A 9 -6.30 -17.54 -2.94
C GLU A 9 -4.90 -17.80 -3.53
N GLY A 10 -3.93 -17.00 -3.11
CA GLY A 10 -2.59 -17.06 -3.67
C GLY A 10 -1.62 -16.09 -3.01
N THR A 11 -0.40 -16.10 -3.53
CA THR A 11 0.65 -15.15 -3.11
C THR A 11 0.90 -14.17 -4.23
N TYR A 12 0.78 -12.88 -3.93
CA TYR A 12 0.93 -11.79 -4.89
C TYR A 12 2.00 -10.82 -4.42
N SER A 13 2.66 -10.17 -5.38
CA SER A 13 3.45 -8.97 -5.12
C SER A 13 2.56 -7.73 -5.21
N LEU A 14 2.64 -6.84 -4.22
CA LEU A 14 1.91 -5.57 -4.18
C LEU A 14 2.88 -4.40 -4.18
N THR A 15 2.65 -3.45 -5.08
CA THR A 15 3.34 -2.16 -5.12
C THR A 15 2.30 -1.05 -5.01
N ILE A 16 2.47 -0.15 -4.04
CA ILE A 16 1.60 1.00 -3.82
C ILE A 16 2.41 2.26 -4.07
N GLU A 17 1.92 3.12 -4.96
CA GLU A 17 2.58 4.37 -5.34
C GLU A 17 1.59 5.52 -5.35
N ALA A 18 2.01 6.65 -4.79
CA ALA A 18 1.26 7.90 -4.82
C ALA A 18 2.24 9.07 -4.97
N ASP A 19 1.81 10.12 -5.67
CA ASP A 19 2.63 11.29 -5.90
C ASP A 19 2.98 11.98 -4.56
N GLY A 20 4.27 12.26 -4.34
CA GLY A 20 4.77 12.82 -3.08
C GLY A 20 4.94 11.82 -1.93
N PHE A 21 4.65 10.53 -2.13
CA PHE A 21 4.84 9.46 -1.16
C PHE A 21 5.91 8.47 -1.60
N ALA A 22 6.57 7.83 -0.64
CA ALA A 22 7.49 6.74 -0.90
C ALA A 22 6.70 5.50 -1.35
N SER A 23 7.17 4.84 -2.41
CA SER A 23 6.60 3.57 -2.87
C SER A 23 6.76 2.49 -1.80
N VAL A 24 5.69 1.75 -1.54
CA VAL A 24 5.70 0.60 -0.63
C VAL A 24 5.56 -0.68 -1.42
N ASN A 25 6.49 -1.62 -1.21
CA ASN A 25 6.49 -2.92 -1.87
C ASN A 25 6.33 -4.05 -0.84
N TYR A 26 5.44 -4.98 -1.15
CA TYR A 26 5.29 -6.27 -0.47
C TYR A 26 5.54 -7.36 -1.50
N ASP A 27 6.61 -8.13 -1.33
CA ASP A 27 6.98 -9.21 -2.26
C ASP A 27 6.09 -10.46 -2.11
N SER A 28 5.42 -10.59 -0.97
CA SER A 28 4.58 -11.74 -0.62
C SER A 28 3.39 -11.28 0.21
N LEU A 29 2.26 -11.06 -0.48
CA LEU A 29 0.96 -10.81 0.11
C LEU A 29 0.12 -12.08 -0.02
N ASP A 30 -0.30 -12.62 1.12
CA ASP A 30 -1.20 -13.77 1.18
C ASP A 30 -2.66 -13.30 1.11
N THR A 31 -3.42 -13.83 0.14
CA THR A 31 -4.84 -13.49 -0.07
C THR A 31 -5.79 -14.54 0.49
N SER A 32 -5.35 -15.41 1.40
CA SER A 32 -6.26 -16.35 2.10
C SER A 32 -7.26 -15.62 3.02
N THR A 33 -6.99 -14.35 3.32
CA THR A 33 -7.89 -13.42 4.00
C THR A 33 -7.95 -12.11 3.24
N ASP A 34 -9.07 -11.39 3.38
CA ASP A 34 -9.24 -10.06 2.80
C ASP A 34 -8.11 -9.13 3.27
N VAL A 35 -7.48 -8.45 2.31
CA VAL A 35 -6.38 -7.52 2.59
C VAL A 35 -6.93 -6.09 2.59
N ASN A 36 -6.81 -5.42 3.74
CA ASN A 36 -7.10 -4.00 3.86
C ASN A 36 -5.88 -3.15 3.52
N LEU A 37 -5.93 -2.37 2.44
CA LEU A 37 -4.87 -1.42 2.10
C LEU A 37 -5.13 -0.03 2.65
N GLY A 38 -6.35 0.26 3.11
CA GLY A 38 -6.69 1.53 3.74
C GLY A 38 -5.93 1.79 5.04
N GLU A 39 -5.44 0.75 5.70
CA GLU A 39 -4.57 0.85 6.88
C GLU A 39 -3.08 0.95 6.54
N ILE A 40 -2.69 0.77 5.28
CA ILE A 40 -1.29 0.89 4.86
C ILE A 40 -0.96 2.38 4.72
N GLY A 41 -0.44 2.95 5.80
CA GLY A 41 0.07 4.31 5.81
C GLY A 41 1.29 4.45 4.90
N LEU A 42 1.22 5.34 3.91
CA LEU A 42 2.37 5.70 3.09
C LEU A 42 3.18 6.81 3.77
N GLU A 43 4.50 6.62 3.83
CA GLU A 43 5.41 7.67 4.27
C GLU A 43 5.64 8.67 3.15
N GLN A 44 5.81 9.96 3.48
CA GLN A 44 6.17 10.96 2.48
C GLN A 44 7.53 10.63 1.84
N ALA A 45 7.66 10.85 0.54
CA ALA A 45 8.93 10.67 -0.14
C ALA A 45 9.99 11.58 0.48
N ALA A 46 11.19 11.05 0.70
CA ALA A 46 12.30 11.80 1.30
C ALA A 46 12.56 13.07 0.47
N GLY A 47 12.26 14.24 1.04
CA GLY A 47 12.37 15.55 0.37
C GLY A 47 11.08 16.35 0.30
N VAL A 48 9.92 15.78 0.65
CA VAL A 48 8.69 16.57 0.82
C VAL A 48 8.73 17.24 2.19
N THR A 49 9.32 18.43 2.27
CA THR A 49 9.14 19.31 3.44
C THR A 49 7.66 19.67 3.50
N ALA A 50 6.96 19.11 4.48
CA ALA A 50 5.58 19.48 4.80
C ALA A 50 5.51 21.00 4.97
N GLY A 51 4.96 21.69 3.97
CA GLY A 51 4.65 23.11 4.05
C GLY A 51 3.76 23.33 5.26
N GLY A 52 4.29 24.10 6.22
CA GLY A 52 3.67 24.31 7.52
C GLY A 52 2.25 24.86 7.44
N LYS A 53 1.48 24.53 8.47
CA LYS A 53 0.39 25.39 8.94
C LYS A 53 0.90 26.22 10.11
#